data_AF-A0A534X4R5-F1
#
_entry.id   AF-A0A534X4R5-F1
#
_cell.length_a   1.000
_cell.length_b   1.000
_cell.length_c   1.000
_cell.angle_alpha   90.00
_cell.angle_beta   90.00
_cell.angle_gamma   90.00
#
_symmetry.space_group_name_H-M   'P 1'
#
loop_
_entity.id
_entity.type
_entity.pdbx_description
1 polymer ?
#
loop_
_entity_poly.entity_id
_entity_poly.type
_entity_poly.pdbx_seq_one_letter_code
_entity_poly.pdbx_strand_id
1 'polypeptide(L)'
;MRLDFDFKGGGGFVVARKRFSFPLPDAYAFTLDVHGVAPANKFEFKLVDPGGQNVWRYQAEAFDLPAEWRSLRIGSSQIDFAWGPAGSGPMRQVGAIEFAITAPPGGKGTLWIANLCLEDHSFRSTPAVQASSALPGHEPRCAVDRCLETSWRSEPSDEPQWFLVDFGEVREYGGLIVRWDPTTTARPFDLESSDDGTAWKTVYSAKRPDAARSYVYLPHGTSRRLRLRLHGGVDGKGIGIAEIDVKPYEFSRSLNAFFGNIAANEPRGLFPRYLSGEQTYWTPVGSVLGGVTQGLLNEDGMLEVDRGTFSLEPFLYVGEELVTWADGSPTQELEQGFLPIPSSVWRKDGIALKSTAFATGEAGKAVLYMRYRLENLETEPRRVRFFAAVRPFQVTPPWQAFNDLGGVSAITTLEYVRGAVWVNRRKAVIPLTPPSGFGVAAFAQAPVTEYLLAGDLPPEDAVSDGFGYASGALRYDLDLLPGFARDVYLATPFGAADPALAPSFRDFDGA
;
A
#
# COMPACT_ATOMS: atom_id res chain seq x y z
N MET A 1 -24.08 -3.42 33.90
CA MET A 1 -24.70 -4.58 33.20
C MET A 1 -24.14 -5.86 33.80
N ARG A 2 -24.97 -6.90 33.95
CA ARG A 2 -24.54 -8.26 34.32
C ARG A 2 -25.01 -9.21 33.22
N LEU A 3 -24.15 -10.14 32.81
CA LEU A 3 -24.42 -11.17 31.80
C LEU A 3 -24.04 -12.52 32.38
N ASP A 4 -25.04 -13.35 32.70
CA ASP A 4 -24.84 -14.76 33.07
C ASP A 4 -24.96 -15.62 31.81
N PHE A 5 -24.07 -16.60 31.64
CA PHE A 5 -24.06 -17.47 30.48
C PHE A 5 -23.65 -18.91 30.82
N ASP A 6 -24.08 -19.86 30.00
CA ASP A 6 -23.70 -21.27 30.07
C ASP A 6 -23.76 -21.90 28.68
N PHE A 7 -22.60 -22.25 28.13
CA PHE A 7 -22.45 -22.86 26.81
C PHE A 7 -22.80 -24.37 26.80
N LYS A 8 -23.10 -24.97 27.96
CA LYS A 8 -23.50 -26.38 28.10
C LYS A 8 -22.53 -27.38 27.44
N GLY A 9 -21.24 -27.05 27.40
CA GLY A 9 -20.18 -27.88 26.81
C GLY A 9 -20.08 -27.81 25.28
N GLY A 10 -20.90 -26.98 24.61
CA GLY A 10 -20.82 -26.72 23.17
C GLY A 10 -19.96 -25.51 22.80
N GLY A 11 -19.76 -25.31 21.51
CA GLY A 11 -19.31 -24.04 20.93
C GLY A 11 -20.47 -23.04 20.79
N GLY A 12 -20.15 -21.77 20.57
CA GLY A 12 -21.15 -20.72 20.36
C GLY A 12 -20.72 -19.37 20.91
N PHE A 13 -21.64 -18.41 20.90
CA PHE A 13 -21.41 -17.08 21.44
C PHE A 13 -22.66 -16.55 22.17
N VAL A 14 -22.43 -15.67 23.15
CA VAL A 14 -23.47 -14.86 23.79
C VAL A 14 -23.14 -13.40 23.53
N VAL A 15 -24.14 -12.61 23.12
CA VAL A 15 -23.98 -11.19 22.78
C VAL A 15 -24.96 -10.35 23.58
N ALA A 16 -24.44 -9.34 24.28
CA ALA A 16 -25.22 -8.25 24.83
C ALA A 16 -25.13 -7.04 23.89
N ARG A 17 -26.26 -6.65 23.29
CA ARG A 17 -26.35 -5.52 22.35
C ARG A 17 -27.17 -4.38 22.94
N LYS A 18 -26.69 -3.15 22.77
CA LYS A 18 -27.47 -1.93 23.02
C LYS A 18 -27.32 -0.95 21.85
N ARG A 19 -28.44 -0.36 21.43
CA ARG A 19 -28.46 0.66 20.37
C ARG A 19 -27.98 2.00 20.91
N PHE A 20 -27.24 2.71 20.07
CA PHE A 20 -26.74 4.05 20.31
C PHE A 20 -26.89 4.87 19.03
N SER A 21 -26.67 6.19 19.13
CA SER A 21 -26.60 7.07 17.96
C SER A 21 -25.69 8.23 18.28
N PHE A 22 -24.41 8.11 17.93
CA PHE A 22 -23.43 9.19 18.09
C PHE A 22 -22.30 9.05 17.05
N PRO A 23 -21.68 10.17 16.66
CA PRO A 23 -20.50 10.16 15.78
C PRO A 23 -19.26 9.72 16.56
N LEU A 24 -18.34 9.04 15.88
CA LEU A 24 -17.01 8.77 16.44
C LEU A 24 -16.06 9.92 16.10
N PRO A 25 -15.21 10.34 17.04
CA PRO A 25 -14.09 11.22 16.73
C PRO A 25 -13.05 10.54 15.84
N ASP A 26 -12.07 11.30 15.32
CA ASP A 26 -11.02 10.78 14.42
C ASP A 26 -10.02 9.87 15.17
N ALA A 27 -9.81 10.15 16.45
CA ALA A 27 -9.07 9.29 17.38
C ALA A 27 -9.85 9.23 18.70
N TYR A 28 -10.00 8.03 19.25
CA TYR A 28 -10.81 7.82 20.44
C TYR A 28 -10.37 6.58 21.23
N ALA A 29 -10.88 6.45 22.45
CA ALA A 29 -10.82 5.22 23.21
C ALA A 29 -12.15 4.96 23.92
N PHE A 30 -12.52 3.68 24.03
CA PHE A 30 -13.58 3.26 24.94
C PHE A 30 -12.96 2.76 26.24
N THR A 31 -13.39 3.31 27.36
CA THR A 31 -13.07 2.80 28.69
C THR A 31 -14.27 2.13 29.31
N LEU A 32 -14.06 1.03 30.01
CA LEU A 32 -15.09 0.31 30.76
C LEU A 32 -14.47 -0.48 31.90
N ASP A 33 -15.23 -0.69 32.98
CA ASP A 33 -14.80 -1.57 34.05
C ASP A 33 -15.39 -2.96 33.85
N VAL A 34 -14.56 -3.99 33.99
CA VAL A 34 -14.93 -5.40 33.87
C VAL A 34 -14.58 -6.16 35.13
N HIS A 35 -15.47 -7.08 35.51
CA HIS A 35 -15.25 -8.11 36.53
C HIS A 35 -16.04 -9.32 36.07
N GLY A 36 -15.50 -10.52 36.22
CA GLY A 36 -16.29 -11.73 36.05
C GLY A 36 -15.62 -12.98 36.59
N VAL A 37 -16.35 -14.08 36.50
CA VAL A 37 -15.84 -15.42 36.76
C VAL A 37 -16.35 -16.33 35.66
N ALA A 38 -15.45 -16.78 34.79
CA ALA A 38 -15.71 -17.80 33.76
C ALA A 38 -14.38 -18.35 33.22
N PRO A 39 -14.38 -19.47 32.49
CA PRO A 39 -13.24 -19.87 31.68
C PRO A 39 -12.82 -18.78 30.69
N ALA A 40 -11.53 -18.71 30.35
CA ALA A 40 -10.94 -17.74 29.43
C ALA A 40 -11.39 -17.98 27.98
N ASN A 41 -12.61 -17.53 27.68
CA ASN A 41 -13.20 -17.52 26.35
C ASN A 41 -12.72 -16.29 25.57
N LYS A 42 -13.05 -16.23 24.27
CA LYS A 42 -12.87 -15.02 23.49
C LYS A 42 -13.78 -13.92 24.02
N PHE A 43 -13.25 -12.71 24.18
CA PHE A 43 -14.02 -11.51 24.48
C PHE A 43 -13.97 -10.57 23.28
N GLU A 44 -15.13 -10.08 22.85
CA GLU A 44 -15.25 -9.14 21.74
C GLU A 44 -16.00 -7.88 22.19
N PHE A 45 -15.48 -6.71 21.82
CA PHE A 45 -16.18 -5.44 21.84
C PHE A 45 -16.43 -5.01 20.41
N LYS A 46 -17.69 -4.83 20.02
CA LYS A 46 -18.06 -4.48 18.65
C LYS A 46 -18.77 -3.16 18.57
N LEU A 47 -18.43 -2.41 17.53
CA LEU A 47 -19.15 -1.25 17.08
C LEU A 47 -19.87 -1.61 15.79
N VAL A 48 -21.17 -1.34 15.75
CA VAL A 48 -22.03 -1.64 14.60
C VAL A 48 -22.55 -0.34 14.03
N ASP A 49 -22.50 -0.20 12.71
CA ASP A 49 -23.02 0.98 12.00
C ASP A 49 -24.55 1.12 12.17
N PRO A 50 -25.14 2.29 11.84
CA PRO A 50 -26.59 2.50 11.91
C PRO A 50 -27.39 1.54 11.04
N GLY A 51 -26.83 1.12 9.89
CA GLY A 51 -27.45 0.16 8.98
C GLY A 51 -27.46 -1.28 9.53
N GLY A 52 -26.63 -1.60 10.52
CA GLY A 52 -26.49 -2.95 11.05
C GLY A 52 -25.71 -3.91 10.14
N GLN A 53 -25.07 -3.39 9.09
CA GLN A 53 -24.42 -4.18 8.05
C GLN A 53 -22.91 -4.24 8.23
N ASN A 54 -22.31 -3.21 8.82
CA ASN A 54 -20.87 -3.11 9.01
C ASN A 54 -20.52 -3.18 10.50
N VAL A 55 -19.51 -3.99 10.80
CA VAL A 55 -19.05 -4.24 12.17
C VAL A 55 -17.55 -4.00 12.26
N TRP A 56 -17.14 -3.26 13.28
CA TRP A 56 -15.76 -3.15 13.72
C TRP A 56 -15.63 -3.80 15.09
N ARG A 57 -14.49 -4.45 15.37
CA ARG A 57 -14.31 -5.33 16.52
C ARG A 57 -12.92 -5.21 17.13
N TYR A 58 -12.89 -5.00 18.44
CA TYR A 58 -11.79 -5.41 19.29
C TYR A 58 -12.01 -6.86 19.75
N GLN A 59 -10.94 -7.66 19.78
CA GLN A 59 -11.00 -9.07 20.18
C GLN A 59 -9.80 -9.47 21.04
N ALA A 60 -10.07 -10.19 22.13
CA ALA A 60 -9.09 -10.92 22.92
C ALA A 60 -9.40 -12.43 22.84
N GLU A 61 -8.44 -13.24 22.36
CA GLU A 61 -8.64 -14.68 22.09
C GLU A 61 -8.88 -15.52 23.35
N ALA A 62 -8.24 -15.16 24.45
CA ALA A 62 -8.43 -15.78 25.75
C ALA A 62 -8.43 -14.65 26.79
N PHE A 63 -9.63 -14.23 27.19
CA PHE A 63 -9.78 -13.12 28.12
C PHE A 63 -9.98 -13.63 29.54
N ASP A 64 -8.95 -13.50 30.36
CA ASP A 64 -9.03 -13.79 31.79
C ASP A 64 -9.91 -12.73 32.47
N LEU A 65 -11.13 -13.13 32.82
CA LEU A 65 -12.05 -12.30 33.57
C LEU A 65 -11.48 -12.06 34.97
N PRO A 66 -11.23 -10.81 35.36
CA PRO A 66 -10.67 -10.51 36.66
C PRO A 66 -11.75 -10.69 37.74
N ALA A 67 -11.37 -11.29 38.87
CA ALA A 67 -12.24 -11.47 40.03
C ALA A 67 -12.54 -10.16 40.78
N GLU A 68 -11.73 -9.12 40.54
CA GLU A 68 -11.97 -7.76 41.00
C GLU A 68 -12.24 -6.85 39.81
N TRP A 69 -12.85 -5.69 40.06
CA TRP A 69 -13.06 -4.69 39.01
C TRP A 69 -11.73 -4.21 38.44
N ARG A 70 -11.58 -4.35 37.12
CA ARG A 70 -10.45 -3.84 36.35
C ARG A 70 -10.96 -2.93 35.25
N SER A 71 -10.33 -1.77 35.10
CA SER A 71 -10.59 -0.91 33.95
C SER A 71 -9.92 -1.47 32.70
N LEU A 72 -10.68 -1.54 31.62
CA LEU A 72 -10.25 -1.90 30.28
C LEU A 72 -10.35 -0.66 29.39
N ARG A 73 -9.24 -0.29 28.77
CA ARG A 73 -9.17 0.78 27.76
C ARG A 73 -8.93 0.16 26.39
N ILE A 74 -9.80 0.48 25.44
CA ILE A 74 -9.76 -0.01 24.05
C ILE A 74 -9.61 1.21 23.15
N GLY A 75 -8.40 1.43 22.63
CA GLY A 75 -8.13 2.51 21.67
C GLY A 75 -8.72 2.23 20.30
N SER A 76 -8.98 3.30 19.53
CA SER A 76 -9.45 3.21 18.15
C SER A 76 -8.57 2.32 17.26
N SER A 77 -7.25 2.30 17.51
CA SER A 77 -6.28 1.45 16.83
C SER A 77 -6.34 -0.04 17.19
N GLN A 78 -7.19 -0.43 18.15
CA GLN A 78 -7.41 -1.83 18.54
C GLN A 78 -8.76 -2.37 18.01
N ILE A 79 -9.52 -1.58 17.25
CA ILE A 79 -10.87 -1.90 16.80
C ILE A 79 -10.92 -2.05 15.27
N ASP A 80 -10.66 -3.24 14.77
CA ASP A 80 -10.53 -3.46 13.32
C ASP A 80 -11.86 -3.71 12.62
N PHE A 81 -11.93 -3.39 11.33
CA PHE A 81 -13.06 -3.81 10.50
C PHE A 81 -13.19 -5.34 10.54
N ALA A 82 -14.37 -5.83 10.92
CA ALA A 82 -14.61 -7.25 11.11
C ALA A 82 -15.33 -7.85 9.88
N TRP A 83 -16.46 -7.27 9.48
CA TRP A 83 -17.20 -7.68 8.29
C TRP A 83 -18.26 -6.64 7.91
N GLY A 84 -18.72 -6.73 6.66
CA GLY A 84 -19.77 -5.88 6.09
C GLY A 84 -19.46 -5.46 4.65
N PRO A 85 -20.44 -4.86 3.95
CA PRO A 85 -20.26 -4.42 2.56
C PRO A 85 -19.23 -3.29 2.39
N ALA A 86 -18.86 -2.56 3.46
CA ALA A 86 -17.81 -1.53 3.37
C ALA A 86 -16.43 -2.13 3.09
N GLY A 87 -16.18 -3.39 3.45
CA GLY A 87 -14.93 -4.12 3.23
C GLY A 87 -13.72 -3.63 4.04
N SER A 88 -13.64 -2.34 4.40
CA SER A 88 -12.58 -1.73 5.20
C SER A 88 -12.96 -0.28 5.62
N GLY A 89 -12.01 0.43 6.22
CA GLY A 89 -12.09 1.87 6.48
C GLY A 89 -12.56 2.25 7.89
N PRO A 90 -12.56 3.55 8.22
CA PRO A 90 -12.92 4.03 9.55
C PRO A 90 -14.43 4.01 9.76
N MET A 91 -14.83 3.73 11.00
CA MET A 91 -16.20 3.91 11.43
C MET A 91 -16.47 5.37 11.81
N ARG A 92 -17.51 5.98 11.24
CA ARG A 92 -17.87 7.39 11.52
C ARG A 92 -19.06 7.56 12.46
N GLN A 93 -19.96 6.58 12.50
CA GLN A 93 -21.21 6.68 13.26
C GLN A 93 -21.53 5.33 13.92
N VAL A 94 -21.81 5.35 15.23
CA VAL A 94 -22.24 4.16 15.98
C VAL A 94 -23.75 4.05 16.01
N GLY A 95 -24.26 2.91 15.54
CA GLY A 95 -25.66 2.49 15.64
C GLY A 95 -25.92 1.49 16.78
N ALA A 96 -24.92 0.67 17.13
CA ALA A 96 -24.98 -0.16 18.32
C ALA A 96 -23.59 -0.51 18.84
N ILE A 97 -23.53 -0.85 20.13
CA ILE A 97 -22.37 -1.46 20.77
C ILE A 97 -22.77 -2.87 21.21
N GLU A 98 -21.88 -3.82 20.99
CA GLU A 98 -22.04 -5.20 21.43
C GLU A 98 -20.85 -5.67 22.26
N PHE A 99 -21.15 -6.47 23.29
CA PHE A 99 -20.17 -7.25 24.02
C PHE A 99 -20.46 -8.72 23.76
N ALA A 100 -19.47 -9.47 23.27
CA ALA A 100 -19.61 -10.89 23.03
C ALA A 100 -18.63 -11.71 23.86
N ILE A 101 -19.10 -12.87 24.35
CA ILE A 101 -18.26 -13.96 24.83
C ILE A 101 -18.44 -15.13 23.87
N THR A 102 -17.36 -15.66 23.32
CA THR A 102 -17.38 -16.70 22.29
C THR A 102 -16.48 -17.86 22.69
N ALA A 103 -17.03 -19.08 22.70
CA ALA A 103 -16.29 -20.32 22.91
C ALA A 103 -15.37 -20.62 21.69
N PRO A 104 -14.24 -21.33 21.86
CA PRO A 104 -13.77 -22.12 23.02
C PRO A 104 -13.15 -21.30 24.16
N PRO A 105 -12.96 -21.89 25.36
CA PRO A 105 -13.25 -23.29 25.73
C PRO A 105 -14.72 -23.57 26.08
N GLY A 106 -15.57 -22.53 26.16
CA GLY A 106 -16.97 -22.64 26.57
C GLY A 106 -17.13 -22.58 28.10
N GLY A 107 -18.01 -23.42 28.63
CA GLY A 107 -18.36 -23.46 30.06
C GLY A 107 -19.43 -22.44 30.46
N LYS A 108 -19.47 -22.09 31.74
CA LYS A 108 -20.45 -21.15 32.31
C LYS A 108 -19.76 -20.08 33.14
N GLY A 109 -20.42 -18.94 33.29
CA GLY A 109 -19.91 -17.87 34.11
C GLY A 109 -20.77 -16.62 34.09
N THR A 110 -20.20 -15.58 34.67
CA THR A 110 -20.84 -14.26 34.76
C THR A 110 -19.83 -13.18 34.43
N LEU A 111 -20.26 -12.21 33.63
CA LEU A 111 -19.53 -10.97 33.33
C LEU A 111 -20.34 -9.77 33.81
N TRP A 112 -19.67 -8.86 34.52
CA TRP A 112 -20.16 -7.53 34.84
C TRP A 112 -19.39 -6.48 34.05
N ILE A 113 -20.12 -5.51 33.51
CA ILE A 113 -19.57 -4.34 32.82
C ILE A 113 -20.17 -3.08 33.44
N ALA A 114 -19.33 -2.11 33.77
CA ALA A 114 -19.74 -0.81 34.30
C ALA A 114 -18.95 0.33 33.63
N ASN A 115 -19.40 1.57 33.86
CA ASN A 115 -18.66 2.80 33.52
C ASN A 115 -18.16 2.89 32.06
N LEU A 116 -18.94 2.39 31.09
CA LEU A 116 -18.63 2.54 29.67
C LEU A 116 -18.60 4.03 29.30
N CYS A 117 -17.44 4.50 28.85
CA CYS A 117 -17.19 5.88 28.45
C CYS A 117 -16.50 5.93 27.08
N LEU A 118 -16.77 6.98 26.32
CA LEU A 118 -16.06 7.33 25.09
C LEU A 118 -15.17 8.55 25.38
N GLU A 119 -13.87 8.39 25.16
CA GLU A 119 -12.88 9.45 25.25
C GLU A 119 -12.55 9.96 23.83
N ASP A 120 -12.71 11.27 23.59
CA ASP A 120 -12.24 11.92 22.35
C ASP A 120 -10.74 12.26 22.49
N HIS A 121 -9.91 11.64 21.66
CA HIS A 121 -8.46 11.85 21.57
C HIS A 121 -8.07 12.56 20.26
N SER A 122 -9.04 13.17 19.56
CA SER A 122 -8.79 13.88 18.30
C SER A 122 -7.95 15.12 18.55
N PHE A 123 -6.82 15.20 17.85
CA PHE A 123 -5.95 16.37 17.94
C PHE A 123 -6.51 17.55 17.13
N ARG A 124 -6.93 18.62 17.82
CA ARG A 124 -7.54 19.82 17.22
C ARG A 124 -6.70 21.09 17.36
N SER A 125 -5.63 21.03 18.14
CA SER A 125 -4.73 22.17 18.39
C SER A 125 -3.77 22.38 17.22
N THR A 126 -3.25 23.61 17.09
CA THR A 126 -2.10 23.87 16.20
C THR A 126 -0.84 23.47 16.94
N PRO A 127 0.01 22.56 16.40
CA PRO A 127 1.25 22.19 17.06
C PRO A 127 2.22 23.37 17.10
N ALA A 128 3.04 23.43 18.15
CA ALA A 128 4.18 24.34 18.17
C ALA A 128 5.29 23.75 17.30
N VAL A 129 5.87 24.58 16.43
CA VAL A 129 6.94 24.16 15.52
C VAL A 129 8.20 24.98 15.70
N GLN A 130 9.34 24.32 15.58
CA GLN A 130 10.68 24.92 15.65
C GLN A 130 11.57 24.28 14.59
N ALA A 131 12.61 24.98 14.17
CA ALA A 131 13.63 24.41 13.31
C ALA A 131 15.01 24.92 13.70
N SER A 132 16.06 24.26 13.22
CA SER A 132 17.46 24.67 13.43
C SER A 132 17.77 26.06 12.89
N SER A 133 17.17 26.44 11.75
CA SER A 133 17.31 27.73 11.09
C SER A 133 16.10 28.01 10.19
N ALA A 134 15.95 29.25 9.72
CA ALA A 134 14.92 29.61 8.74
C ALA A 134 15.32 30.86 7.93
N LEU A 135 15.01 30.87 6.64
CA LEU A 135 15.07 32.09 5.82
C LEU A 135 13.89 33.02 6.14
N PRO A 136 14.05 34.36 6.00
CA PRO A 136 12.94 35.30 6.14
C PRO A 136 11.78 34.97 5.20
N GLY A 137 10.54 34.91 5.72
CA GLY A 137 9.35 34.54 4.95
C GLY A 137 9.14 33.03 4.78
N HIS A 138 10.05 32.21 5.31
CA HIS A 138 10.01 30.74 5.27
C HIS A 138 10.11 30.16 6.69
N GLU A 139 9.39 30.76 7.64
CA GLU A 139 9.44 30.33 9.03
C GLU A 139 8.85 28.91 9.21
N PRO A 140 9.20 28.17 10.29
CA PRO A 140 8.77 26.78 10.48
C PRO A 140 7.24 26.56 10.39
N ARG A 141 6.44 27.56 10.78
CA ARG A 141 4.97 27.52 10.67
C ARG A 141 4.47 27.28 9.24
N CYS A 142 5.24 27.66 8.23
CA CYS A 142 4.88 27.49 6.83
C CYS A 142 4.81 26.02 6.41
N ALA A 143 5.51 25.11 7.10
CA ALA A 143 5.41 23.67 6.81
C ALA A 143 4.18 23.00 7.44
N VAL A 144 3.39 23.70 8.26
CA VAL A 144 2.22 23.13 8.97
C VAL A 144 0.96 24.00 8.86
N ASP A 145 0.97 24.99 7.98
CA ASP A 145 -0.14 25.93 7.78
C ASP A 145 -1.20 25.43 6.78
N ARG A 146 -0.96 24.26 6.16
CA ARG A 146 -1.81 23.64 5.13
C ARG A 146 -1.91 24.47 3.84
N CYS A 147 -0.91 25.27 3.53
CA CYS A 147 -0.82 26.06 2.32
C CYS A 147 0.36 25.58 1.47
N LEU A 148 0.09 24.96 0.31
CA LEU A 148 1.14 24.41 -0.56
C LEU A 148 2.00 25.48 -1.25
N GLU A 149 1.60 26.75 -1.20
CA GLU A 149 2.33 27.89 -1.76
C GLU A 149 3.39 28.46 -0.79
N THR A 150 3.37 28.02 0.48
CA THR A 150 4.35 28.39 1.49
C THR A 150 5.25 27.19 1.81
N SER A 151 6.43 27.45 2.34
CA SER A 151 7.34 26.39 2.77
C SER A 151 8.26 26.89 3.88
N TRP A 152 8.62 26.00 4.80
CA TRP A 152 9.79 26.23 5.62
C TRP A 152 11.05 26.02 4.78
N ARG A 153 12.04 26.90 4.91
CA ARG A 153 13.35 26.78 4.27
C ARG A 153 14.44 27.10 5.27
N SER A 154 15.39 26.18 5.44
CA SER A 154 16.58 26.43 6.27
C SER A 154 17.49 27.48 5.65
N GLU A 155 18.35 28.07 6.46
CA GLU A 155 19.51 28.80 5.94
C GLU A 155 20.40 27.83 5.12
N PRO A 156 21.08 28.31 4.06
CA PRO A 156 22.07 27.52 3.33
C PRO A 156 23.18 27.05 4.26
N SER A 157 23.33 25.74 4.42
CA SER A 157 24.33 25.11 5.29
C SER A 157 24.55 23.66 4.88
N ASP A 158 25.79 23.18 5.02
CA ASP A 158 26.12 21.77 4.87
C ASP A 158 25.91 20.98 6.18
N GLU A 159 25.61 21.67 7.29
CA GLU A 159 25.32 21.06 8.58
C GLU A 159 23.92 20.43 8.61
N PRO A 160 23.73 19.29 9.31
CA PRO A 160 22.42 18.70 9.51
C PRO A 160 21.41 19.71 10.09
N GLN A 161 20.23 19.74 9.50
CA GLN A 161 19.12 20.58 9.97
C GLN A 161 18.10 19.73 10.73
N TRP A 162 17.25 20.38 11.51
CA TRP A 162 16.13 19.69 12.13
C TRP A 162 14.85 20.52 12.08
N PHE A 163 13.73 19.82 12.03
CA PHE A 163 12.39 20.39 12.14
C PHE A 163 11.62 19.64 13.23
N LEU A 164 11.10 20.36 14.21
CA LEU A 164 10.42 19.85 15.40
C LEU A 164 8.94 20.22 15.37
N VAL A 165 8.09 19.24 15.63
CA VAL A 165 6.66 19.37 15.91
C VAL A 165 6.41 18.96 17.36
N ASP A 166 5.96 19.88 18.22
CA ASP A 166 5.49 19.62 19.58
C ASP A 166 3.96 19.76 19.62
N PHE A 167 3.27 18.66 19.88
CA PHE A 167 1.81 18.63 19.96
C PHE A 167 1.28 19.25 21.26
N GLY A 168 2.15 19.53 22.25
CA GLY A 168 1.77 20.02 23.58
C GLY A 168 1.31 18.92 24.53
N GLU A 169 0.72 17.85 23.99
CA GLU A 169 0.26 16.65 24.68
C GLU A 169 0.68 15.38 23.92
N VAL A 170 0.57 14.21 24.55
CA VAL A 170 0.80 12.94 23.86
C VAL A 170 -0.28 12.73 22.81
N ARG A 171 0.14 12.47 21.57
CA ARG A 171 -0.74 12.29 20.42
C ARG A 171 -0.48 10.94 19.76
N GLU A 172 -1.55 10.24 19.42
CA GLU A 172 -1.52 9.06 18.54
C GLU A 172 -1.50 9.48 17.07
N TYR A 173 -0.70 8.78 16.25
CA TYR A 173 -0.58 8.99 14.81
C TYR A 173 -0.28 7.66 14.10
N GLY A 174 -0.64 7.59 12.82
CA GLY A 174 -0.38 6.44 11.95
C GLY A 174 0.74 6.68 10.95
N GLY A 175 1.12 7.93 10.70
CA GLY A 175 2.13 8.21 9.69
C GLY A 175 2.28 9.69 9.42
N LEU A 176 3.17 9.99 8.48
CA LEU A 176 3.39 11.35 8.01
C LEU A 176 3.41 11.38 6.49
N ILE A 177 2.92 12.46 5.91
CA ILE A 177 3.27 12.88 4.55
C ILE A 177 4.19 14.08 4.69
N VAL A 178 5.41 13.97 4.16
CA VAL A 178 6.35 15.09 4.04
C VAL A 178 6.35 15.50 2.58
N ARG A 179 5.89 16.71 2.27
CA ARG A 179 5.97 17.30 0.93
C ARG A 179 7.20 18.21 0.89
N TRP A 180 8.12 17.90 -0.02
CA TRP A 180 9.36 18.66 -0.16
C TRP A 180 9.13 19.91 -1.00
N ASP A 181 9.86 20.98 -0.71
CA ASP A 181 9.81 22.19 -1.53
C ASP A 181 10.46 21.91 -2.89
N PRO A 182 9.74 22.12 -4.02
CA PRO A 182 10.21 21.78 -5.36
C PRO A 182 11.42 22.58 -5.84
N THR A 183 11.77 23.68 -5.15
CA THR A 183 12.96 24.49 -5.44
C THR A 183 14.22 24.00 -4.72
N THR A 184 14.07 23.03 -3.81
CA THR A 184 15.16 22.42 -3.05
C THR A 184 15.21 20.91 -3.30
N THR A 185 16.28 20.26 -2.87
CA THR A 185 16.44 18.80 -2.98
C THR A 185 15.99 18.16 -1.67
N ALA A 186 15.13 17.14 -1.75
CA ALA A 186 14.81 16.29 -0.61
C ALA A 186 16.10 15.66 -0.02
N ARG A 187 16.19 15.58 1.31
CA ARG A 187 17.40 15.10 1.99
C ARG A 187 17.15 13.80 2.71
N PRO A 188 18.17 12.92 2.81
CA PRO A 188 18.11 11.81 3.75
C PRO A 188 17.70 12.32 5.13
N PHE A 189 16.80 11.62 5.81
CA PHE A 189 16.27 12.06 7.10
C PHE A 189 15.96 10.89 8.02
N ASP A 190 16.11 11.14 9.31
CA ASP A 190 15.54 10.31 10.36
C ASP A 190 14.34 11.04 10.96
N LEU A 191 13.29 10.29 11.26
CA LEU A 191 12.18 10.77 12.06
C LEU A 191 12.34 10.21 13.46
N GLU A 192 12.32 11.10 14.45
CA GLU A 192 12.53 10.79 15.85
C GLU A 192 11.30 11.18 16.66
N SER A 193 10.96 10.38 17.67
CA SER A 193 9.88 10.65 18.62
C SER A 193 10.43 10.89 20.03
N SER A 194 9.76 11.75 20.80
CA SER A 194 10.11 12.02 22.20
C SER A 194 8.90 12.50 23.01
N ASP A 195 8.85 12.15 24.29
CA ASP A 195 7.83 12.63 25.24
C ASP A 195 8.34 13.78 26.13
N ASP A 196 9.64 13.80 26.43
CA ASP A 196 10.28 14.76 27.33
C ASP A 196 11.11 15.84 26.60
N GLY A 197 11.43 15.62 25.33
CA GLY A 197 12.27 16.50 24.51
C GLY A 197 13.77 16.28 24.70
N THR A 198 14.20 15.34 25.55
CA THR A 198 15.61 15.04 25.83
C THR A 198 15.99 13.63 25.38
N ALA A 199 15.14 12.63 25.62
CA ALA A 199 15.31 11.28 25.13
C ALA A 199 14.61 11.13 23.77
N TRP A 200 15.39 10.88 22.72
CA TRP A 200 14.90 10.74 21.35
C TRP A 200 15.07 9.31 20.85
N LYS A 201 14.03 8.78 20.22
CA LYS A 201 14.05 7.47 19.57
C LYS A 201 13.78 7.63 18.08
N THR A 202 14.67 7.12 17.23
CA THR A 202 14.40 7.03 15.79
C THR A 202 13.28 6.02 15.53
N VAL A 203 12.23 6.47 14.84
CA VAL A 203 11.06 5.66 14.48
C VAL A 203 10.98 5.37 12.98
N TYR A 204 11.68 6.13 12.16
CA TYR A 204 11.78 5.91 10.71
C TYR A 204 13.07 6.55 10.16
N SER A 205 13.59 5.99 9.05
CA SER A 205 14.77 6.50 8.35
C SER A 205 14.57 6.39 6.84
N ALA A 206 14.81 7.48 6.10
CA ALA A 206 14.91 7.48 4.64
C ALA A 206 16.32 7.90 4.21
N LYS A 207 17.02 7.01 3.51
CA LYS A 207 18.42 7.23 3.13
C LYS A 207 18.60 8.05 1.86
N ARG A 208 17.62 8.06 0.96
CA ARG A 208 17.67 8.73 -0.34
C ARG A 208 16.24 9.07 -0.79
N PRO A 209 15.56 10.07 -0.21
CA PRO A 209 14.26 10.47 -0.75
C PRO A 209 14.48 11.23 -2.05
N ASP A 210 13.98 10.68 -3.15
CA ASP A 210 14.07 11.28 -4.50
C ASP A 210 12.69 11.79 -4.96
N ALA A 211 11.62 11.38 -4.26
CA ALA A 211 10.25 11.77 -4.50
C ALA A 211 9.94 13.20 -4.07
N ALA A 212 8.96 13.83 -4.73
CA ALA A 212 8.35 15.08 -4.27
C ALA A 212 7.67 14.93 -2.89
N ARG A 213 7.35 13.68 -2.49
CA ARG A 213 6.68 13.36 -1.22
C ARG A 213 7.28 12.11 -0.59
N SER A 214 7.56 12.19 0.70
CA SER A 214 7.89 11.02 1.52
C SER A 214 6.68 10.59 2.33
N TYR A 215 6.26 9.33 2.13
CA TYR A 215 5.20 8.69 2.91
C TYR A 215 5.81 7.83 4.01
N VAL A 216 5.45 8.10 5.27
CA VAL A 216 6.06 7.47 6.43
C VAL A 216 5.06 6.54 7.13
N TYR A 217 5.34 5.23 7.11
CA TYR A 217 4.51 4.20 7.73
C TYR A 217 4.86 4.04 9.22
N LEU A 218 3.98 4.52 10.11
CA LEU A 218 4.15 4.46 11.58
C LEU A 218 2.86 3.96 12.25
N PRO A 219 2.47 2.70 12.04
CA PRO A 219 1.31 2.16 12.73
C PRO A 219 1.57 2.22 14.25
N HIS A 220 0.56 2.65 15.00
CA HIS A 220 0.61 2.79 16.46
C HIS A 220 1.65 3.79 17.00
N GLY A 221 2.00 4.81 16.20
CA GLY A 221 2.85 5.90 16.66
C GLY A 221 2.20 6.69 17.80
N THR A 222 2.96 6.93 18.87
CA THR A 222 2.51 7.76 20.00
C THR A 222 3.68 8.54 20.57
N SER A 223 3.55 9.85 20.64
CA SER A 223 4.48 10.72 21.36
C SER A 223 3.92 12.13 21.50
N ARG A 224 4.52 12.93 22.38
CA ARG A 224 4.28 14.39 22.39
C ARG A 224 5.00 15.13 21.27
N ARG A 225 6.18 14.67 20.87
CA ARG A 225 7.05 15.36 19.90
C ARG A 225 7.47 14.45 18.77
N LEU A 226 7.61 15.04 17.59
CA LEU A 226 8.24 14.46 16.41
C LEU A 226 9.32 15.42 15.89
N ARG A 227 10.49 14.89 15.57
CA ARG A 227 11.59 15.65 14.97
C ARG A 227 12.08 14.98 13.71
N LEU A 228 12.07 15.71 12.59
CA LEU A 228 12.80 15.33 11.40
C LEU A 228 14.25 15.80 11.58
N ARG A 229 15.19 14.86 11.62
CA ARG A 229 16.63 15.13 11.57
C ARG A 229 17.09 14.95 10.13
N LEU A 230 17.27 16.07 9.45
CA LEU A 230 17.62 16.14 8.04
C LEU A 230 19.14 16.12 7.92
N HIS A 231 19.68 15.10 7.26
CA HIS A 231 21.13 14.95 7.11
C HIS A 231 21.68 16.00 6.13
N GLY A 232 22.94 16.40 6.35
CA GLY A 232 23.61 17.42 5.54
C GLY A 232 23.69 17.06 4.06
N GLY A 233 23.63 18.08 3.20
CA GLY A 233 23.84 17.96 1.76
C GLY A 233 25.19 18.52 1.31
N VAL A 234 25.53 18.35 0.03
CA VAL A 234 26.76 18.86 -0.60
C VAL A 234 26.49 19.89 -1.71
N ASP A 235 25.23 20.28 -1.93
CA ASP A 235 24.87 21.24 -2.99
C ASP A 235 24.88 22.72 -2.50
N GLY A 236 25.18 22.96 -1.23
CA GLY A 236 25.20 24.29 -0.61
C GLY A 236 23.84 24.99 -0.57
N LYS A 237 22.74 24.30 -0.90
CA LYS A 237 21.38 24.81 -0.82
C LYS A 237 20.75 24.42 0.52
N GLY A 238 19.98 25.35 1.07
CA GLY A 238 19.12 25.07 2.22
C GLY A 238 18.08 23.99 1.91
N ILE A 239 17.45 23.48 2.95
CA ILE A 239 16.44 22.41 2.88
C ILE A 239 15.06 23.04 2.95
N GLY A 240 14.16 22.64 2.06
CA GLY A 240 12.78 23.12 2.04
C GLY A 240 11.75 22.02 2.30
N ILE A 241 10.81 22.30 3.19
CA ILE A 241 9.62 21.47 3.43
C ILE A 241 8.39 22.33 3.17
N ALA A 242 7.62 21.96 2.14
CA ALA A 242 6.37 22.63 1.81
C ALA A 242 5.28 22.29 2.83
N GLU A 243 5.15 21.00 3.21
CA GLU A 243 4.12 20.59 4.16
C GLU A 243 4.54 19.33 4.93
N ILE A 244 4.22 19.28 6.21
CA ILE A 244 4.23 18.08 7.06
C ILE A 244 2.80 17.82 7.52
N ASP A 245 2.22 16.75 7.01
CA ASP A 245 0.89 16.29 7.40
C ASP A 245 1.00 15.06 8.28
N VAL A 246 0.73 15.23 9.58
CA VAL A 246 0.71 14.14 10.57
C VAL A 246 -0.65 13.43 10.50
N LYS A 247 -0.61 12.18 10.03
CA LYS A 247 -1.78 11.38 9.73
C LYS A 247 -2.26 10.53 10.92
N PRO A 248 -3.58 10.29 11.06
CA PRO A 248 -4.13 9.43 12.11
C PRO A 248 -3.80 7.96 11.86
N TYR A 249 -4.11 7.09 12.83
CA TYR A 249 -3.90 5.63 12.73
C TYR A 249 -4.52 5.02 11.45
N GLU A 250 -5.70 5.49 11.03
CA GLU A 250 -6.40 5.01 9.84
C GLU A 250 -5.58 5.14 8.54
N PHE A 251 -4.59 6.05 8.51
CA PHE A 251 -3.70 6.20 7.38
C PHE A 251 -2.84 4.96 7.14
N SER A 252 -2.51 4.21 8.20
CA SER A 252 -1.54 3.10 8.15
C SER A 252 -1.99 1.85 8.91
N ARG A 253 -3.29 1.78 9.26
CA ARG A 253 -3.91 0.65 9.99
C ARG A 253 -3.50 -0.72 9.45
N SER A 254 -3.38 -0.81 8.13
CA SER A 254 -2.74 -1.92 7.44
C SER A 254 -1.91 -1.40 6.28
N LEU A 255 -1.06 -2.23 5.69
CA LEU A 255 -0.34 -1.88 4.47
C LEU A 255 -1.30 -1.61 3.29
N ASN A 256 -2.40 -2.36 3.19
CA ASN A 256 -3.44 -2.09 2.20
C ASN A 256 -4.07 -0.70 2.38
N ALA A 257 -4.37 -0.31 3.63
CA ALA A 257 -4.86 1.02 3.93
C ALA A 257 -3.80 2.09 3.62
N PHE A 258 -2.54 1.84 3.96
CA PHE A 258 -1.44 2.76 3.67
C PHE A 258 -1.30 3.06 2.18
N PHE A 259 -1.23 2.03 1.34
CA PHE A 259 -1.15 2.22 -0.11
C PHE A 259 -2.43 2.82 -0.71
N GLY A 260 -3.61 2.50 -0.16
CA GLY A 260 -4.85 3.17 -0.56
C GLY A 260 -4.85 4.67 -0.25
N ASN A 261 -4.33 5.05 0.92
CA ASN A 261 -4.18 6.45 1.31
C ASN A 261 -3.07 7.17 0.51
N ILE A 262 -1.99 6.49 0.14
CA ILE A 262 -1.00 7.03 -0.81
C ILE A 262 -1.67 7.29 -2.16
N ALA A 263 -2.38 6.31 -2.71
CA ALA A 263 -3.07 6.45 -3.99
C ALA A 263 -4.07 7.62 -3.99
N ALA A 264 -4.74 7.89 -2.87
CA ALA A 264 -5.63 9.04 -2.71
C ALA A 264 -4.92 10.41 -2.70
N ASN A 265 -3.60 10.44 -2.48
CA ASN A 265 -2.76 11.66 -2.52
C ASN A 265 -1.95 11.79 -3.81
N GLU A 266 -2.10 10.85 -4.74
CA GLU A 266 -1.39 10.80 -6.02
C GLU A 266 -2.35 10.88 -7.21
N PRO A 267 -1.86 11.27 -8.40
CA PRO A 267 -2.67 11.21 -9.62
C PRO A 267 -3.31 9.83 -9.82
N ARG A 268 -4.59 9.82 -10.22
CA ARG A 268 -5.32 8.59 -10.56
C ARG A 268 -4.61 7.88 -11.72
N GLY A 269 -4.52 6.55 -11.65
CA GLY A 269 -3.82 5.74 -12.65
C GLY A 269 -2.41 5.29 -12.25
N LEU A 270 -1.78 5.92 -11.25
CA LEU A 270 -0.42 5.55 -10.80
C LEU A 270 -0.37 4.36 -9.85
N PHE A 271 -1.53 3.89 -9.38
CA PHE A 271 -1.67 2.74 -8.49
C PHE A 271 -2.78 1.84 -9.06
N PRO A 272 -2.79 0.54 -8.71
CA PRO A 272 -3.90 -0.34 -9.07
C PRO A 272 -5.26 0.27 -8.71
N ARG A 273 -6.21 0.17 -9.64
CA ARG A 273 -7.58 0.71 -9.54
C ARG A 273 -8.24 0.47 -8.18
N TYR A 274 -8.06 -0.71 -7.61
CA TYR A 274 -8.66 -1.07 -6.33
C TYR A 274 -8.14 -0.29 -5.13
N LEU A 275 -6.94 0.30 -5.21
CA LEU A 275 -6.44 1.20 -4.16
C LEU A 275 -7.16 2.56 -4.16
N SER A 276 -7.88 2.89 -5.24
CA SER A 276 -8.82 4.01 -5.32
C SER A 276 -10.26 3.61 -4.95
N GLY A 277 -10.48 2.39 -4.45
CA GLY A 277 -11.81 1.89 -4.05
C GLY A 277 -12.69 1.43 -5.22
N GLU A 278 -12.11 1.26 -6.41
CA GLU A 278 -12.81 0.79 -7.61
C GLU A 278 -12.61 -0.73 -7.80
N GLN A 279 -13.67 -1.48 -8.11
CA GLN A 279 -13.55 -2.91 -8.41
C GLN A 279 -12.73 -3.14 -9.69
N THR A 280 -11.91 -4.19 -9.70
CA THR A 280 -11.24 -4.71 -10.90
C THR A 280 -11.64 -6.16 -11.13
N TYR A 281 -11.94 -6.53 -12.37
CA TYR A 281 -12.21 -7.92 -12.76
C TYR A 281 -10.94 -8.60 -13.22
N TRP A 282 -10.77 -9.87 -12.84
CA TRP A 282 -9.60 -10.67 -13.19
C TRP A 282 -9.96 -12.10 -13.54
N THR A 283 -9.08 -12.76 -14.28
CA THR A 283 -9.21 -14.16 -14.71
C THR A 283 -7.89 -14.91 -14.49
N PRO A 284 -7.92 -16.19 -14.10
CA PRO A 284 -6.71 -16.99 -13.94
C PRO A 284 -6.04 -17.30 -15.28
N VAL A 285 -4.72 -17.43 -15.25
CA VAL A 285 -3.86 -17.86 -16.36
C VAL A 285 -2.98 -19.00 -15.86
N GLY A 286 -3.15 -20.19 -16.42
CA GLY A 286 -2.46 -21.40 -15.96
C GLY A 286 -2.23 -22.41 -17.09
N SER A 287 -1.42 -23.43 -16.80
CA SER A 287 -1.16 -24.51 -17.76
C SER A 287 -2.34 -25.50 -17.81
N VAL A 288 -2.68 -25.95 -19.02
CA VAL A 288 -3.74 -26.93 -19.30
C VAL A 288 -3.50 -28.27 -18.59
N LEU A 289 -2.23 -28.64 -18.38
CA LEU A 289 -1.85 -29.90 -17.72
C LEU A 289 -2.02 -29.86 -16.18
N GLY A 290 -2.48 -28.74 -15.65
CA GLY A 290 -2.58 -28.50 -14.22
C GLY A 290 -1.22 -28.09 -13.61
N GLY A 291 -1.29 -27.33 -12.52
CA GLY A 291 -0.14 -26.87 -11.77
C GLY A 291 -0.51 -26.63 -10.32
N VAL A 292 0.50 -26.50 -9.46
CA VAL A 292 0.31 -26.12 -8.04
C VAL A 292 0.03 -24.63 -7.86
N THR A 293 0.09 -23.84 -8.95
CA THR A 293 -0.11 -22.40 -8.96
C THR A 293 -0.61 -21.89 -10.32
N GLN A 294 -1.01 -20.62 -10.36
CA GLN A 294 -1.54 -19.88 -11.52
C GLN A 294 -1.17 -18.39 -11.41
N GLY A 295 -1.10 -17.71 -12.55
CA GLY A 295 -1.08 -16.25 -12.61
C GLY A 295 -2.50 -15.69 -12.71
N LEU A 296 -2.67 -14.37 -12.54
CA LEU A 296 -3.94 -13.67 -12.71
C LEU A 296 -3.75 -12.48 -13.64
N LEU A 297 -4.60 -12.32 -14.65
CA LEU A 297 -4.65 -11.13 -15.50
C LEU A 297 -5.93 -10.34 -15.20
N ASN A 298 -5.80 -9.05 -14.94
CA ASN A 298 -6.97 -8.17 -14.77
C ASN A 298 -7.35 -7.40 -16.04
N GLU A 299 -8.50 -6.75 -15.99
CA GLU A 299 -9.02 -5.92 -17.08
C GLU A 299 -8.11 -4.72 -17.42
N ASP A 300 -7.31 -4.26 -16.46
CA ASP A 300 -6.33 -3.20 -16.65
C ASP A 300 -5.01 -3.75 -17.24
N GLY A 301 -4.92 -5.04 -17.60
CA GLY A 301 -3.70 -5.62 -18.19
C GLY A 301 -2.55 -5.84 -17.20
N MET A 302 -2.79 -5.66 -15.90
CA MET A 302 -1.88 -6.05 -14.81
C MET A 302 -1.89 -7.57 -14.65
N LEU A 303 -0.69 -8.17 -14.61
CA LEU A 303 -0.48 -9.60 -14.53
C LEU A 303 0.22 -9.96 -13.22
N GLU A 304 -0.48 -10.61 -12.29
CA GLU A 304 0.14 -11.31 -11.16
C GLU A 304 0.79 -12.59 -11.67
N VAL A 305 2.11 -12.73 -11.46
CA VAL A 305 2.90 -13.74 -12.18
C VAL A 305 2.88 -15.13 -11.54
N ASP A 306 2.38 -15.22 -10.31
CA ASP A 306 2.22 -16.45 -9.53
C ASP A 306 1.32 -16.13 -8.32
N ARG A 307 0.74 -17.14 -7.66
CA ARG A 307 -0.13 -16.98 -6.49
C ARG A 307 0.51 -16.11 -5.40
N GLY A 308 -0.16 -15.01 -5.06
CA GLY A 308 0.16 -14.19 -3.88
C GLY A 308 1.45 -13.39 -4.02
N THR A 309 1.86 -13.05 -5.25
CA THR A 309 3.15 -12.39 -5.52
C THR A 309 2.98 -11.00 -6.14
N PHE A 310 4.10 -10.40 -6.56
CA PHE A 310 4.14 -9.15 -7.32
C PHE A 310 3.43 -9.27 -8.70
N SER A 311 3.20 -8.12 -9.32
CA SER A 311 2.62 -8.04 -10.66
C SER A 311 3.50 -7.30 -11.67
N LEU A 312 3.19 -7.55 -12.94
CA LEU A 312 3.65 -6.78 -14.10
C LEU A 312 2.51 -5.87 -14.56
N GLU A 313 2.73 -4.56 -14.56
CA GLU A 313 1.72 -3.56 -14.92
C GLU A 313 2.19 -2.74 -16.14
N PRO A 314 1.38 -2.62 -17.20
CA PRO A 314 1.76 -1.86 -18.40
C PRO A 314 1.54 -0.35 -18.24
N PHE A 315 2.47 0.44 -18.77
CA PHE A 315 2.32 1.89 -18.93
C PHE A 315 2.82 2.34 -20.29
N LEU A 316 2.20 3.36 -20.88
CA LEU A 316 2.62 3.94 -22.16
C LEU A 316 2.98 5.41 -21.96
N TYR A 317 4.13 5.84 -22.45
CA TYR A 317 4.48 7.25 -22.51
C TYR A 317 4.43 7.72 -23.96
N VAL A 318 3.46 8.58 -24.26
CA VAL A 318 3.14 9.07 -25.60
C VAL A 318 2.90 10.57 -25.52
N GLY A 319 3.57 11.34 -26.38
CA GLY A 319 3.34 12.79 -26.45
C GLY A 319 3.64 13.57 -25.16
N GLU A 320 4.66 13.14 -24.40
CA GLU A 320 5.04 13.70 -23.09
C GLU A 320 4.05 13.42 -21.94
N GLU A 321 3.10 12.50 -22.16
CA GLU A 321 2.14 12.08 -21.14
C GLU A 321 2.25 10.58 -20.86
N LEU A 322 2.08 10.22 -19.59
CA LEU A 322 1.95 8.84 -19.17
C LEU A 322 0.48 8.41 -19.25
N VAL A 323 0.18 7.49 -20.16
CA VAL A 323 -1.11 6.82 -20.30
C VAL A 323 -1.15 5.58 -19.43
N THR A 324 -2.21 5.49 -18.63
CA THR A 324 -2.46 4.44 -17.65
C THR A 324 -3.82 3.75 -17.90
N TRP A 325 -4.19 2.81 -17.03
CA TRP A 325 -5.53 2.23 -17.02
C TRP A 325 -6.65 3.25 -16.80
N ALA A 326 -6.34 4.38 -16.15
CA ALA A 326 -7.33 5.42 -15.85
C ALA A 326 -7.70 6.25 -17.09
N ASP A 327 -6.83 6.25 -18.09
CA ASP A 327 -6.97 6.99 -19.35
C ASP A 327 -7.50 6.09 -20.47
N GLY A 328 -7.20 4.79 -20.39
CA GLY A 328 -7.72 3.76 -21.29
C GLY A 328 -9.18 3.41 -20.97
N SER A 329 -9.96 3.09 -22.00
CA SER A 329 -11.22 2.36 -21.83
C SER A 329 -10.95 0.86 -22.04
N PRO A 330 -10.52 0.11 -21.01
CA PRO A 330 -10.11 -1.27 -21.19
C PRO A 330 -11.29 -2.12 -21.66
N THR A 331 -11.05 -2.92 -22.70
CA THR A 331 -11.95 -3.99 -23.14
C THR A 331 -11.24 -5.34 -23.02
N GLN A 332 -11.98 -6.40 -22.73
CA GLN A 332 -11.44 -7.75 -22.60
C GLN A 332 -11.83 -8.60 -23.80
N GLU A 333 -10.94 -9.48 -24.21
CA GLU A 333 -11.23 -10.47 -25.23
C GLU A 333 -10.49 -11.78 -24.96
N LEU A 334 -11.05 -12.86 -25.49
CA LEU A 334 -10.42 -14.17 -25.55
C LEU A 334 -9.86 -14.39 -26.96
N GLU A 335 -8.74 -15.10 -27.08
CA GLU A 335 -8.22 -15.47 -28.38
C GLU A 335 -9.28 -16.26 -29.18
N GLN A 336 -9.52 -15.87 -30.44
CA GLN A 336 -10.62 -16.38 -31.29
C GLN A 336 -12.03 -16.27 -30.67
N GLY A 337 -12.21 -15.48 -29.60
CA GLY A 337 -13.47 -15.30 -28.89
C GLY A 337 -13.86 -16.44 -27.94
N PHE A 338 -13.07 -17.51 -27.82
CA PHE A 338 -13.40 -18.65 -26.95
C PHE A 338 -12.20 -19.41 -26.38
N LEU A 339 -11.00 -19.27 -26.96
CA LEU A 339 -9.82 -19.93 -26.40
C LEU A 339 -9.45 -19.27 -25.06
N PRO A 340 -9.06 -20.04 -24.02
CA PRO A 340 -8.76 -19.52 -22.68
C PRO A 340 -7.40 -18.81 -22.62
N ILE A 341 -7.19 -17.86 -23.52
CA ILE A 341 -6.02 -17.00 -23.66
C ILE A 341 -6.54 -15.57 -23.57
N PRO A 342 -6.59 -14.99 -22.35
CA PRO A 342 -7.22 -13.70 -22.12
C PRO A 342 -6.34 -12.54 -22.57
N SER A 343 -6.99 -11.46 -22.99
CA SER A 343 -6.33 -10.18 -23.28
C SER A 343 -7.09 -9.00 -22.69
N SER A 344 -6.35 -7.98 -22.25
CA SER A 344 -6.84 -6.62 -22.03
C SER A 344 -6.40 -5.72 -23.18
N VAL A 345 -7.30 -4.86 -23.67
CA VAL A 345 -7.02 -3.92 -24.77
C VAL A 345 -7.31 -2.49 -24.32
N TRP A 346 -6.28 -1.65 -24.37
CA TRP A 346 -6.38 -0.20 -24.18
C TRP A 346 -6.32 0.50 -25.53
N ARG A 347 -7.04 1.62 -25.66
CA ARG A 347 -6.91 2.53 -26.80
C ARG A 347 -6.85 3.97 -26.29
N LYS A 348 -5.82 4.70 -26.70
CA LYS A 348 -5.61 6.10 -26.34
C LYS A 348 -4.75 6.79 -27.40
N ASP A 349 -5.19 7.96 -27.85
CA ASP A 349 -4.47 8.85 -28.78
C ASP A 349 -3.88 8.14 -30.01
N GLY A 350 -4.70 7.26 -30.60
CA GLY A 350 -4.32 6.53 -31.81
C GLY A 350 -3.37 5.34 -31.58
N ILE A 351 -3.06 4.99 -30.33
CA ILE A 351 -2.31 3.79 -29.98
C ILE A 351 -3.26 2.76 -29.38
N ALA A 352 -3.16 1.51 -29.84
CA ALA A 352 -3.75 0.36 -29.18
C ALA A 352 -2.66 -0.46 -28.46
N LEU A 353 -2.91 -0.80 -27.20
CA LEU A 353 -2.10 -1.74 -26.43
C LEU A 353 -2.95 -2.97 -26.12
N LYS A 354 -2.55 -4.13 -26.62
CA LYS A 354 -3.15 -5.43 -26.28
C LYS A 354 -2.18 -6.23 -25.41
N SER A 355 -2.61 -6.52 -24.19
CA SER A 355 -1.90 -7.26 -23.16
C SER A 355 -2.46 -8.69 -23.09
N THR A 356 -1.76 -9.68 -23.64
CA THR A 356 -2.19 -11.09 -23.72
C THR A 356 -1.33 -11.97 -22.82
N ALA A 357 -1.97 -12.76 -21.95
CA ALA A 357 -1.27 -13.70 -21.07
C ALA A 357 -1.59 -15.15 -21.44
N PHE A 358 -0.59 -16.02 -21.36
CA PHE A 358 -0.72 -17.45 -21.65
C PHE A 358 0.29 -18.26 -20.84
N ALA A 359 -0.08 -19.45 -20.38
CA ALA A 359 0.84 -20.35 -19.68
C ALA A 359 0.87 -21.74 -20.33
N THR A 360 2.06 -22.33 -20.37
CA THR A 360 2.27 -23.67 -20.94
C THR A 360 3.39 -24.41 -20.20
N GLY A 361 3.52 -25.71 -20.44
CA GLY A 361 4.49 -26.59 -19.82
C GLY A 361 3.89 -27.51 -18.76
N GLU A 362 4.68 -28.50 -18.33
CA GLU A 362 4.26 -29.51 -17.36
C GLU A 362 4.21 -28.96 -15.92
N ALA A 363 3.52 -29.68 -15.03
CA ALA A 363 3.47 -29.36 -13.61
C ALA A 363 4.89 -29.21 -13.01
N GLY A 364 5.14 -28.07 -12.35
CA GLY A 364 6.45 -27.75 -11.76
C GLY A 364 7.50 -27.20 -12.74
N LYS A 365 7.20 -27.14 -14.05
CA LYS A 365 8.06 -26.55 -15.09
C LYS A 365 7.33 -25.55 -15.99
N ALA A 366 6.07 -25.26 -15.67
CA ALA A 366 5.26 -24.37 -16.48
C ALA A 366 5.79 -22.92 -16.45
N VAL A 367 5.68 -22.27 -17.60
CA VAL A 367 6.10 -20.89 -17.83
C VAL A 367 4.88 -20.07 -18.22
N LEU A 368 4.75 -18.91 -17.59
CA LEU A 368 3.78 -17.88 -17.92
C LEU A 368 4.44 -16.87 -18.87
N TYR A 369 3.79 -16.63 -19.99
CA TYR A 369 4.18 -15.67 -21.02
C TYR A 369 3.23 -14.48 -21.02
N MET A 370 3.79 -13.30 -21.26
CA MET A 370 3.06 -12.05 -21.43
C MET A 370 3.49 -11.40 -22.74
N ARG A 371 2.53 -11.14 -23.63
CA ARG A 371 2.73 -10.36 -24.86
C ARG A 371 2.04 -9.02 -24.73
N TYR A 372 2.80 -7.95 -24.92
CA TYR A 372 2.29 -6.60 -25.13
C TYR A 372 2.40 -6.26 -26.61
N ARG A 373 1.28 -6.13 -27.31
CA ARG A 373 1.22 -5.71 -28.70
C ARG A 373 0.80 -4.26 -28.77
N LEU A 374 1.68 -3.40 -29.28
CA LEU A 374 1.44 -1.98 -29.48
C LEU A 374 1.24 -1.70 -30.96
N GLU A 375 0.09 -1.13 -31.32
CA GLU A 375 -0.29 -0.83 -32.70
C GLU A 375 -0.54 0.67 -32.87
N ASN A 376 0.03 1.24 -33.92
CA ASN A 376 -0.25 2.61 -34.33
C ASN A 376 -1.45 2.63 -35.28
N LEU A 377 -2.57 3.17 -34.81
CA LEU A 377 -3.82 3.31 -35.56
C LEU A 377 -3.88 4.60 -36.40
N GLU A 378 -2.87 5.46 -36.28
CA GLU A 378 -2.79 6.72 -37.02
C GLU A 378 -2.11 6.54 -38.39
N THR A 379 -2.21 7.58 -39.21
CA THR A 379 -1.55 7.65 -40.53
C THR A 379 -0.11 8.15 -40.49
N GLU A 380 0.36 8.63 -39.34
CA GLU A 380 1.71 9.17 -39.13
C GLU A 380 2.53 8.29 -38.17
N PRO A 381 3.87 8.18 -38.35
CA PRO A 381 4.72 7.45 -37.41
C PRO A 381 4.61 7.97 -35.98
N ARG A 382 4.63 7.06 -35.01
CA ARG A 382 4.57 7.39 -33.58
C ARG A 382 5.76 6.78 -32.84
N ARG A 383 6.41 7.60 -32.00
CA ARG A 383 7.39 7.11 -31.02
C ARG A 383 6.69 6.91 -29.69
N VAL A 384 6.82 5.71 -29.14
CA VAL A 384 6.17 5.30 -27.89
C VAL A 384 7.24 4.74 -26.96
N ARG A 385 7.24 5.12 -25.68
CA ARG A 385 7.98 4.37 -24.67
C ARG A 385 6.99 3.49 -23.93
N PHE A 386 7.20 2.19 -24.00
CA PHE A 386 6.43 1.22 -23.24
C PHE A 386 7.19 0.82 -21.99
N PHE A 387 6.49 0.75 -20.87
CA PHE A 387 7.03 0.26 -19.61
C PHE A 387 6.27 -0.96 -19.13
N ALA A 388 7.01 -2.03 -18.82
CA ALA A 388 6.51 -3.15 -18.04
C ALA A 388 7.02 -2.99 -16.61
N ALA A 389 6.17 -2.47 -15.73
CA ALA A 389 6.53 -2.17 -14.35
C ALA A 389 6.36 -3.40 -13.44
N VAL A 390 7.36 -3.67 -12.61
CA VAL A 390 7.33 -4.68 -11.54
C VAL A 390 6.83 -3.99 -10.27
N ARG A 391 5.65 -4.41 -9.79
CA ARG A 391 4.88 -3.68 -8.77
C ARG A 391 4.64 -4.54 -7.53
N PRO A 392 4.74 -3.99 -6.31
CA PRO A 392 4.55 -4.73 -5.06
C PRO A 392 3.06 -4.92 -4.71
N PHE A 393 2.26 -5.26 -5.71
CA PHE A 393 0.81 -5.36 -5.64
C PHE A 393 0.36 -6.67 -6.29
N GLN A 394 -0.65 -7.30 -5.69
CA GLN A 394 -1.35 -8.43 -6.27
C GLN A 394 -2.44 -7.93 -7.22
N VAL A 395 -2.92 -8.78 -8.12
CA VAL A 395 -4.10 -8.44 -8.95
C VAL A 395 -5.38 -8.46 -8.10
N THR A 396 -5.41 -9.31 -7.08
CA THR A 396 -6.58 -9.49 -6.21
C THR A 396 -6.74 -8.30 -5.25
N PRO A 397 -7.88 -7.61 -5.20
CA PRO A 397 -8.14 -6.53 -4.23
C PRO A 397 -8.12 -6.99 -2.76
N PRO A 398 -7.83 -6.09 -1.79
CA PRO A 398 -7.84 -6.40 -0.36
C PRO A 398 -9.16 -6.96 0.19
N TRP A 399 -10.32 -6.54 -0.34
CA TRP A 399 -11.63 -7.05 0.09
C TRP A 399 -11.99 -8.42 -0.49
N GLN A 400 -11.17 -8.96 -1.39
CA GLN A 400 -11.23 -10.33 -1.89
C GLN A 400 -10.15 -11.22 -1.24
N ALA A 401 -9.47 -10.70 -0.19
CA ALA A 401 -8.34 -11.38 0.41
C ALA A 401 -8.71 -12.74 1.02
N PHE A 402 -7.81 -13.71 0.85
CA PHE A 402 -7.91 -15.03 1.44
C PHE A 402 -6.52 -15.63 1.64
N ASN A 403 -6.14 -15.92 2.88
CA ASN A 403 -4.79 -16.32 3.28
C ASN A 403 -3.73 -15.32 2.81
N ASP A 404 -2.85 -15.73 1.89
CA ASP A 404 -1.75 -14.99 1.28
C ASP A 404 -2.20 -14.10 0.10
N LEU A 405 -3.47 -14.15 -0.27
CA LEU A 405 -4.03 -13.39 -1.40
C LEU A 405 -4.65 -12.07 -0.93
N GLY A 406 -4.46 -11.01 -1.71
CA GLY A 406 -5.15 -9.73 -1.60
C GLY A 406 -4.25 -8.53 -1.33
N GLY A 407 -4.27 -7.56 -2.23
CA GLY A 407 -3.74 -6.22 -2.04
C GLY A 407 -2.26 -6.10 -2.32
N VAL A 408 -1.44 -6.07 -1.28
CA VAL A 408 0.00 -5.80 -1.39
C VAL A 408 0.83 -7.08 -1.40
N SER A 409 1.98 -7.07 -2.06
CA SER A 409 2.96 -8.17 -2.06
C SER A 409 4.37 -7.62 -1.94
N ALA A 410 5.10 -8.05 -0.91
CA ALA A 410 6.40 -7.47 -0.60
C ALA A 410 7.46 -7.74 -1.67
N ILE A 411 8.22 -6.70 -2.03
CA ILE A 411 9.44 -6.76 -2.84
C ILE A 411 10.58 -6.17 -2.00
N THR A 412 11.37 -7.04 -1.39
CA THR A 412 12.52 -6.67 -0.54
C THR A 412 13.81 -6.54 -1.34
N THR A 413 13.93 -7.24 -2.47
CA THR A 413 15.06 -7.07 -3.39
C THR A 413 14.56 -7.13 -4.83
N LEU A 414 15.11 -6.26 -5.67
CA LEU A 414 14.80 -6.22 -7.10
C LEU A 414 16.06 -5.85 -7.86
N GLU A 415 16.51 -6.70 -8.78
CA GLU A 415 17.79 -6.54 -9.49
C GLU A 415 17.71 -7.07 -10.93
N TYR A 416 18.38 -6.41 -11.88
CA TYR A 416 18.51 -6.90 -13.25
C TYR A 416 19.89 -7.52 -13.47
N VAL A 417 19.95 -8.85 -13.50
CA VAL A 417 21.21 -9.59 -13.54
C VAL A 417 21.10 -10.75 -14.53
N ARG A 418 22.13 -10.90 -15.38
CA ARG A 418 22.20 -11.93 -16.43
C ARG A 418 20.98 -11.91 -17.35
N GLY A 419 20.42 -10.72 -17.59
CA GLY A 419 19.37 -10.53 -18.57
C GLY A 419 17.97 -10.94 -18.11
N ALA A 420 17.76 -11.06 -16.80
CA ALA A 420 16.46 -11.25 -16.17
C ALA A 420 16.32 -10.30 -14.98
N VAL A 421 15.10 -9.89 -14.70
CA VAL A 421 14.74 -9.16 -13.47
C VAL A 421 14.46 -10.18 -12.38
N TRP A 422 15.22 -10.15 -11.30
CA TRP A 422 15.06 -11.01 -10.14
C TRP A 422 14.32 -10.29 -9.02
N VAL A 423 13.19 -10.87 -8.61
CA VAL A 423 12.35 -10.39 -7.51
C VAL A 423 12.56 -11.30 -6.31
N ASN A 424 12.92 -10.71 -5.17
CA ASN A 424 13.21 -11.40 -3.90
C ASN A 424 14.21 -12.56 -4.05
N ARG A 425 15.08 -12.51 -5.07
CA ARG A 425 16.04 -13.56 -5.47
C ARG A 425 15.42 -14.96 -5.66
N ARG A 426 14.11 -15.03 -5.88
CA ARG A 426 13.35 -16.29 -5.99
C ARG A 426 12.51 -16.36 -7.26
N LYS A 427 12.15 -15.22 -7.82
CA LYS A 427 11.30 -15.12 -9.02
C LYS A 427 12.04 -14.35 -10.10
N ALA A 428 11.89 -14.81 -11.33
CA ALA A 428 12.53 -14.18 -12.48
C ALA A 428 11.46 -13.69 -13.48
N VAL A 429 11.67 -12.49 -14.00
CA VAL A 429 10.99 -11.97 -15.18
C VAL A 429 12.03 -11.87 -16.29
N ILE A 430 11.83 -12.65 -17.35
CA ILE A 430 12.79 -12.84 -18.43
C ILE A 430 12.27 -12.07 -19.64
N PRO A 431 12.88 -10.92 -20.00
CA PRO A 431 12.57 -10.24 -21.24
C PRO A 431 13.06 -11.08 -22.43
N LEU A 432 12.12 -11.57 -23.24
CA LEU A 432 12.42 -12.25 -24.51
C LEU A 432 12.67 -11.23 -25.62
N THR A 433 11.93 -10.12 -25.59
CA THR A 433 12.30 -8.91 -26.33
C THR A 433 13.31 -8.11 -25.50
N PRO A 434 14.51 -7.77 -26.04
CA PRO A 434 15.50 -6.99 -25.30
C PRO A 434 14.96 -5.60 -24.89
N PRO A 435 15.08 -5.21 -23.61
CA PRO A 435 14.65 -3.88 -23.16
C PRO A 435 15.66 -2.80 -23.59
N SER A 436 15.16 -1.59 -23.81
CA SER A 436 15.97 -0.38 -23.99
C SER A 436 16.58 0.13 -22.68
N GLY A 437 16.04 -0.30 -21.53
CA GLY A 437 16.57 0.00 -20.21
C GLY A 437 15.85 -0.73 -19.08
N PHE A 438 16.46 -0.76 -17.91
CA PHE A 438 15.85 -1.19 -16.66
C PHE A 438 16.22 -0.21 -15.55
N GLY A 439 15.28 0.05 -14.63
CA GLY A 439 15.53 0.87 -13.45
C GLY A 439 14.68 0.42 -12.27
N VAL A 440 15.22 0.59 -11.07
CA VAL A 440 14.58 0.19 -9.81
C VAL A 440 14.80 1.22 -8.69
N ALA A 441 13.79 1.36 -7.82
CA ALA A 441 13.84 2.19 -6.62
C ALA A 441 13.26 1.45 -5.40
N ALA A 442 13.81 1.73 -4.22
CA ALA A 442 13.19 1.38 -2.94
C ALA A 442 11.99 2.29 -2.66
N PHE A 443 11.06 1.85 -1.81
CA PHE A 443 9.90 2.67 -1.45
C PHE A 443 10.28 4.06 -0.90
N ALA A 444 11.32 4.14 -0.06
CA ALA A 444 11.78 5.39 0.54
C ALA A 444 12.45 6.35 -0.46
N GLN A 445 12.75 5.89 -1.69
CA GLN A 445 13.24 6.74 -2.78
C GLN A 445 12.09 7.41 -3.49
N ALA A 446 11.32 6.63 -4.24
CA ALA A 446 10.09 7.01 -4.90
C ALA A 446 9.42 5.75 -5.46
N PRO A 447 8.08 5.70 -5.59
CA PRO A 447 7.44 4.67 -6.39
C PRO A 447 7.88 4.78 -7.85
N VAL A 448 8.06 3.66 -8.56
CA VAL A 448 8.55 3.66 -9.95
C VAL A 448 7.73 4.58 -10.87
N THR A 449 6.43 4.69 -10.61
CA THR A 449 5.48 5.51 -11.37
C THR A 449 5.79 7.00 -11.36
N GLU A 450 6.51 7.51 -10.35
CA GLU A 450 6.96 8.91 -10.32
C GLU A 450 8.04 9.18 -11.38
N TYR A 451 8.92 8.21 -11.65
CA TYR A 451 9.88 8.30 -12.76
C TYR A 451 9.18 8.12 -14.11
N LEU A 452 8.20 7.21 -14.19
CA LEU A 452 7.45 6.96 -15.43
C LEU A 452 6.64 8.18 -15.87
N LEU A 453 6.17 9.01 -14.93
CA LEU A 453 5.50 10.28 -15.23
C LEU A 453 6.39 11.25 -16.03
N ALA A 454 7.71 11.19 -15.85
CA ALA A 454 8.68 11.94 -16.65
C ALA A 454 9.15 11.18 -17.91
N GLY A 455 8.62 9.97 -18.14
CA GLY A 455 9.05 9.05 -19.19
C GLY A 455 10.43 8.44 -18.94
N ASP A 456 10.91 8.48 -17.70
CA ASP A 456 12.23 8.02 -17.30
C ASP A 456 12.16 6.72 -16.46
N LEU A 457 13.34 6.19 -16.15
CA LEU A 457 13.51 5.05 -15.25
C LEU A 457 14.24 5.50 -13.99
N PRO A 458 14.04 4.81 -12.85
CA PRO A 458 14.95 4.97 -11.73
C PRO A 458 16.41 4.69 -12.15
N PRO A 459 17.40 5.36 -11.54
CA PRO A 459 18.79 5.31 -12.01
C PRO A 459 19.53 4.00 -11.64
N GLU A 460 19.08 3.29 -10.62
CA GLU A 460 19.74 2.08 -10.12
C GLU A 460 19.22 0.84 -10.87
N ASP A 461 20.06 -0.19 -11.02
CA ASP A 461 19.71 -1.49 -11.61
C ASP A 461 19.51 -2.61 -10.57
N ALA A 462 19.78 -2.32 -9.29
CA ALA A 462 19.54 -3.21 -8.17
C ALA A 462 19.17 -2.43 -6.90
N VAL A 463 18.27 -3.00 -6.09
CA VAL A 463 17.90 -2.44 -4.79
C VAL A 463 17.66 -3.51 -3.73
N SER A 464 17.95 -3.14 -2.48
CA SER A 464 17.47 -3.81 -1.28
C SER A 464 16.61 -2.82 -0.50
N ASP A 465 15.33 -3.12 -0.34
CA ASP A 465 14.37 -2.30 0.38
C ASP A 465 14.01 -2.96 1.71
N GLY A 466 14.40 -2.31 2.80
CA GLY A 466 14.10 -2.77 4.16
C GLY A 466 12.62 -2.61 4.53
N PHE A 467 11.88 -1.71 3.87
CA PHE A 467 10.42 -1.62 4.04
C PHE A 467 9.69 -2.70 3.23
N GLY A 468 10.31 -3.17 2.15
CA GLY A 468 9.82 -4.31 1.36
C GLY A 468 8.81 -3.95 0.28
N TYR A 469 8.86 -2.73 -0.26
CA TYR A 469 7.93 -2.26 -1.30
C TYR A 469 8.67 -1.58 -2.46
N ALA A 470 9.83 -2.14 -2.83
CA ALA A 470 10.57 -1.70 -4.00
C ALA A 470 9.73 -1.89 -5.28
N SER A 471 10.00 -1.08 -6.29
CA SER A 471 9.38 -1.19 -7.60
C SER A 471 10.36 -0.79 -8.69
N GLY A 472 10.17 -1.31 -9.90
CA GLY A 472 11.05 -1.04 -11.03
C GLY A 472 10.33 -1.24 -12.35
N ALA A 473 10.99 -0.98 -13.46
CA ALA A 473 10.40 -1.15 -14.78
C ALA A 473 11.44 -1.50 -15.84
N LEU A 474 10.99 -2.30 -16.82
CA LEU A 474 11.67 -2.46 -18.11
C LEU A 474 11.11 -1.42 -19.07
N ARG A 475 11.98 -0.64 -19.74
CA ARG A 475 11.61 0.32 -20.79
C ARG A 475 11.86 -0.28 -22.18
N TYR A 476 10.95 -0.01 -23.09
CA TYR A 476 11.05 -0.32 -24.52
C TYR A 476 10.75 0.94 -25.32
N ASP A 477 11.77 1.47 -26.01
CA ASP A 477 11.62 2.61 -26.89
C ASP A 477 11.26 2.09 -28.29
N LEU A 478 10.03 2.37 -28.75
CA LEU A 478 9.45 1.78 -29.95
C LEU A 478 9.10 2.86 -30.97
N ASP A 479 9.55 2.67 -32.20
CA ASP A 479 9.09 3.43 -33.37
C ASP A 479 8.03 2.61 -34.12
N LEU A 480 6.80 3.12 -34.13
CA LEU A 480 5.63 2.49 -34.73
C LEU A 480 5.25 3.19 -36.03
N LEU A 481 5.44 2.50 -37.16
CA LEU A 481 4.97 2.97 -38.46
C LEU A 481 3.42 2.96 -38.53
N PRO A 482 2.80 3.79 -39.38
CA PRO A 482 1.35 3.83 -39.58
C PRO A 482 0.75 2.45 -39.87
N GLY A 483 -0.22 2.01 -39.07
CA GLY A 483 -0.88 0.71 -39.22
C GLY A 483 -0.02 -0.51 -38.87
N PHE A 484 1.21 -0.32 -38.38
CA PHE A 484 2.07 -1.41 -37.93
C PHE A 484 2.01 -1.61 -36.42
N ALA A 485 2.24 -2.85 -36.00
CA ALA A 485 2.36 -3.23 -34.61
C ALA A 485 3.75 -3.74 -34.27
N ARG A 486 4.16 -3.56 -33.02
CA ARG A 486 5.34 -4.17 -32.40
C ARG A 486 4.91 -4.97 -31.18
N ASP A 487 5.54 -6.12 -31.00
CA ASP A 487 5.29 -6.98 -29.85
C ASP A 487 6.49 -6.94 -28.88
N VAL A 488 6.19 -6.90 -27.59
CA VAL A 488 7.13 -7.09 -26.49
C VAL A 488 6.73 -8.34 -25.73
N TYR A 489 7.68 -9.26 -25.54
CA TYR A 489 7.46 -10.54 -24.88
C TYR A 489 8.25 -10.66 -23.59
N LEU A 490 7.56 -11.07 -22.51
CA LEU A 490 8.13 -11.44 -21.23
C LEU A 490 7.76 -12.89 -20.88
N ALA A 491 8.64 -13.58 -20.16
CA ALA A 491 8.39 -14.91 -19.61
C ALA A 491 8.71 -14.96 -18.12
N THR A 492 7.91 -15.71 -17.36
CA THR A 492 8.08 -15.91 -15.91
C THR A 492 7.85 -17.39 -15.58
N PRO A 493 8.85 -18.11 -15.05
CA PRO A 493 8.63 -19.47 -14.56
C PRO A 493 7.70 -19.49 -13.33
N PHE A 494 6.74 -20.41 -13.30
CA PHE A 494 5.97 -20.67 -12.09
C PHE A 494 6.84 -21.33 -11.02
N GLY A 495 6.53 -21.07 -9.74
CA GLY A 495 7.36 -21.50 -8.61
C GLY A 495 8.72 -20.78 -8.53
N ALA A 496 9.61 -21.24 -7.65
CA ALA A 496 10.93 -20.63 -7.53
C ALA A 496 11.75 -20.86 -8.82
N ALA A 497 12.35 -19.80 -9.34
CA ALA A 497 13.23 -19.87 -10.49
C ALA A 497 14.64 -20.27 -10.06
N ASP A 498 15.24 -21.26 -10.75
CA ASP A 498 16.66 -21.58 -10.62
C ASP A 498 17.49 -20.58 -11.45
N PRO A 499 18.42 -19.82 -10.83
CA PRO A 499 19.32 -18.92 -11.55
C PRO A 499 20.13 -19.58 -12.67
N ALA A 500 20.37 -20.88 -12.61
CA ALA A 500 21.05 -21.63 -13.66
C ALA A 500 20.21 -21.83 -14.92
N LEU A 501 18.87 -21.79 -14.81
CA LEU A 501 17.94 -22.04 -15.92
C LEU A 501 17.56 -20.76 -16.69
N ALA A 502 17.78 -19.57 -16.12
CA ALA A 502 17.43 -18.30 -16.75
C ALA A 502 17.92 -18.12 -18.22
N PRO A 503 19.15 -18.54 -18.59
CA PRO A 503 19.62 -18.45 -19.98
C PRO A 503 18.83 -19.34 -20.95
N SER A 504 18.36 -20.52 -20.49
CA SER A 504 17.72 -21.52 -21.36
C SER A 504 16.31 -21.13 -21.83
N PHE A 505 15.65 -20.19 -21.15
CA PHE A 505 14.35 -19.66 -21.57
C PHE A 505 14.44 -18.68 -22.74
N ARG A 506 15.64 -18.17 -23.07
CA ARG A 506 15.85 -17.25 -24.19
C ARG A 506 15.86 -17.94 -25.55
N ASP A 507 16.14 -19.25 -25.58
CA ASP A 507 16.20 -20.05 -26.80
C ASP A 507 14.81 -20.54 -27.25
N PHE A 508 13.75 -20.20 -26.50
CA PHE A 508 12.38 -20.43 -26.91
C PHE A 508 11.92 -19.26 -27.80
N ASP A 509 12.14 -19.40 -29.10
CA ASP A 509 11.50 -18.56 -30.11
C ASP A 509 9.99 -18.83 -30.05
N GLY A 510 9.25 -17.92 -29.43
CA GLY A 510 7.79 -17.97 -29.29
C GLY A 510 7.02 -17.75 -30.59
N ALA A 511 7.47 -18.37 -31.69
CA ALA A 511 6.86 -18.34 -33.00
C ALA A 511 5.70 -19.34 -33.12
#